data_AF-A0A7R9QJ90-F1
#
_entry.id   AF-A0A7R9QJ90-F1
#
_cell.length_a   1.000
_cell.length_b   1.000
_cell.length_c   1.000
_cell.angle_alpha   90.00
_cell.angle_beta   90.00
_cell.angle_gamma   90.00
#
_symmetry.space_group_name_H-M   'P 1'
#
loop_
_entity.id
_entity.type
_entity.pdbx_description
1 polymer ?
#
loop_
_entity_poly.entity_id
_entity_poly.type
_entity_poly.pdbx_seq_one_letter_code
_entity_poly.pdbx_strand_id
1 'polypeptide(L)'
;MFYNRTSQESYAIDARERAPITAHKNMFRNNANLSEAGPLAIATPGIVAGYWELHQRSGLIEWRRLFDGAIKYAKDGFKVGKNMANCIKLTEHQIRSQPSF
;
A
#
# COMPACT_ATOMS: atom_id res chain seq x y z
N MET A 1 5.40 -8.02 11.54
CA MET A 1 5.65 -8.82 12.75
C MET A 1 5.82 -7.87 13.91
N PHE A 2 5.29 -8.19 15.08
CA PHE A 2 5.51 -7.44 16.30
C PHE A 2 5.74 -8.41 17.46
N TYR A 3 6.47 -7.97 18.46
CA TYR A 3 6.77 -8.76 19.65
C TYR A 3 6.13 -8.10 20.86
N ASN A 4 5.34 -8.86 21.62
CA ASN A 4 4.78 -8.41 22.89
C ASN A 4 5.73 -8.79 24.02
N ARG A 5 6.35 -7.78 24.63
CA ARG A 5 7.34 -7.97 25.71
C ARG A 5 6.73 -8.60 26.97
N THR A 6 5.46 -8.33 27.27
CA THR A 6 4.81 -8.82 28.50
C THR A 6 4.44 -10.29 28.38
N SER A 7 3.86 -10.71 27.25
CA SER A 7 3.56 -12.14 27.01
C SER A 7 4.76 -12.93 26.49
N GLN A 8 5.83 -12.25 26.07
CA GLN A 8 7.00 -12.82 25.40
C GLN A 8 6.69 -13.53 24.08
N GLU A 9 5.62 -13.12 23.41
CA GLU A 9 5.15 -13.73 22.16
C GLU A 9 5.40 -12.85 20.94
N SER A 10 5.64 -13.52 19.81
CA SER A 10 5.78 -12.89 18.49
C SER A 10 4.51 -13.12 17.67
N TYR A 11 4.03 -12.06 17.03
CA TYR A 11 2.84 -12.08 16.20
C TYR A 11 3.16 -11.59 14.79
N ALA A 12 2.51 -12.19 13.81
CA ALA A 12 2.51 -11.73 12.43
C ALA A 12 1.08 -11.45 11.99
N ILE A 13 0.90 -10.35 11.26
CA ILE A 13 -0.36 -10.01 10.59
C ILE A 13 -0.06 -10.11 9.10
N ASP A 14 -0.78 -11.00 8.44
CA ASP A 14 -0.76 -11.11 6.99
C ASP A 14 -1.83 -10.16 6.41
N ALA A 15 -1.35 -9.07 5.81
CA ALA A 15 -2.16 -8.07 5.12
C ALA A 15 -1.84 -8.03 3.62
N ARG A 16 -1.28 -9.13 3.09
CA ARG A 16 -0.94 -9.28 1.68
C ARG A 16 -2.20 -9.17 0.84
N GLU A 17 -2.03 -8.63 -0.36
CA GLU A 17 -3.09 -8.56 -1.34
C GLU A 17 -3.56 -9.95 -1.76
N ARG A 18 -4.84 -10.07 -2.10
CA ARG A 18 -5.41 -11.31 -2.63
C ARG A 18 -5.88 -11.12 -4.07
N ALA A 19 -5.69 -12.15 -4.90
CA ALA A 19 -6.28 -12.20 -6.24
C ALA A 19 -7.79 -11.87 -6.17
N PRO A 20 -8.31 -10.97 -7.02
CA PRO A 20 -9.73 -10.65 -7.06
C PRO A 20 -10.60 -11.89 -7.31
N ILE A 21 -11.89 -11.85 -6.92
CA ILE A 21 -12.80 -12.99 -7.06
C ILE A 21 -12.99 -13.44 -8.52
N THR A 22 -12.81 -12.54 -9.47
CA THR A 22 -12.90 -12.80 -10.92
C THR A 22 -11.57 -13.23 -11.55
N ALA A 23 -10.49 -13.31 -10.77
CA ALA A 23 -9.18 -13.74 -11.26
C ALA A 23 -9.20 -15.22 -11.66
N HIS A 24 -8.45 -15.56 -12.71
CA HIS A 24 -8.34 -16.94 -13.21
C HIS A 24 -6.96 -17.18 -13.82
N LYS A 25 -6.54 -18.45 -13.84
CA LYS A 25 -5.17 -18.88 -14.19
C LYS A 25 -4.60 -18.27 -15.48
N ASN A 26 -5.43 -18.04 -16.49
CA ASN A 26 -4.98 -17.65 -17.83
C ASN A 26 -5.23 -16.17 -18.17
N MET A 27 -5.60 -15.32 -17.20
CA MET A 27 -6.03 -13.93 -17.45
C MET A 27 -4.96 -13.02 -18.09
N PHE A 28 -3.69 -13.45 -18.11
CA PHE A 28 -2.57 -12.73 -18.74
C PHE A 28 -1.92 -13.49 -19.91
N ARG A 29 -2.46 -14.64 -20.33
CA ARG A 29 -1.81 -15.53 -21.32
C ARG A 29 -1.56 -14.85 -22.67
N ASN A 30 -2.45 -13.96 -23.08
CA ASN A 30 -2.36 -13.27 -24.38
C ASN A 30 -1.50 -12.00 -24.33
N ASN A 31 -1.27 -11.45 -23.13
CA ASN A 31 -0.46 -10.26 -22.93
C ASN A 31 0.04 -10.21 -21.48
N ALA A 32 1.29 -10.63 -21.28
CA ALA A 32 1.91 -10.63 -19.96
C ALA A 32 2.10 -9.22 -19.38
N ASN A 33 2.25 -8.19 -20.22
CA ASN A 33 2.44 -6.81 -19.74
C ASN A 33 1.24 -6.30 -18.92
N LEU A 34 0.05 -6.89 -19.11
CA LEU A 34 -1.15 -6.56 -18.33
C LEU A 34 -1.06 -7.00 -16.86
N SER A 35 -0.11 -7.87 -16.50
CA SER A 35 0.14 -8.21 -15.09
C SER A 35 1.02 -7.21 -14.36
N GLU A 36 1.68 -6.31 -15.08
CA GLU A 36 2.63 -5.34 -14.51
C GLU A 36 2.04 -3.93 -14.45
N ALA A 37 1.18 -3.56 -15.40
CA ALA A 37 0.63 -2.22 -15.50
C ALA A 37 -0.86 -2.20 -15.87
N GLY A 38 -1.54 -1.17 -15.38
CA GLY A 38 -2.97 -0.97 -15.61
C GLY A 38 -3.86 -1.66 -14.57
N PRO A 39 -5.19 -1.50 -14.67
CA PRO A 39 -6.12 -1.95 -13.64
C PRO A 39 -6.16 -3.47 -13.47
N LEU A 40 -5.85 -4.24 -14.51
CA LEU A 40 -5.86 -5.71 -14.43
C LEU A 40 -4.70 -6.27 -13.58
N ALA A 41 -3.63 -5.49 -13.38
CA ALA A 41 -2.50 -5.83 -12.51
C ALA A 41 -2.83 -5.66 -11.02
N ILE A 42 -3.96 -5.04 -10.67
CA ILE A 42 -4.31 -4.70 -9.28
C ILE A 42 -4.94 -5.92 -8.58
N ALA A 43 -4.31 -6.35 -7.48
CA ALA A 43 -4.89 -7.29 -6.52
C ALA A 43 -5.70 -6.55 -5.44
N THR A 44 -6.54 -7.27 -4.68
CA THR A 44 -7.37 -6.69 -3.61
C THR A 44 -6.47 -6.17 -2.48
N PRO A 45 -6.40 -4.85 -2.22
CA PRO A 45 -5.48 -4.30 -1.22
C PRO A 45 -5.85 -4.69 0.21
N GLY A 46 -4.90 -5.19 1.00
CA GLY A 46 -5.13 -5.65 2.39
C GLY A 46 -4.62 -4.70 3.49
N ILE A 47 -3.80 -3.70 3.16
CA ILE A 47 -3.00 -2.97 4.16
C ILE A 47 -3.81 -2.23 5.21
N VAL A 48 -4.92 -1.57 4.82
CA VAL A 48 -5.77 -0.83 5.76
C VAL A 48 -6.46 -1.77 6.74
N ALA A 49 -6.95 -2.91 6.25
CA ALA A 49 -7.50 -3.96 7.11
C ALA A 49 -6.42 -4.52 8.05
N GLY A 50 -5.20 -4.74 7.56
CA GLY A 50 -4.07 -5.17 8.39
C GLY A 50 -3.72 -4.19 9.52
N TYR A 51 -3.72 -2.88 9.24
CA TYR A 51 -3.50 -1.87 10.27
C TYR A 51 -4.63 -1.83 11.29
N TRP A 52 -5.88 -2.00 10.85
CA TRP A 52 -7.02 -2.11 11.74
C TRP A 52 -6.91 -3.33 12.66
N GLU A 53 -6.61 -4.51 12.11
CA GLU A 53 -6.39 -5.74 12.89
C GLU A 53 -5.27 -5.58 13.92
N LEU A 54 -4.17 -4.91 13.55
CA LEU A 54 -3.09 -4.59 14.50
C LEU A 54 -3.56 -3.67 15.62
N HIS A 55 -4.30 -2.63 15.25
CA HIS A 55 -4.83 -1.64 16.17
C HIS A 55 -5.83 -2.25 17.16
N GLN A 56 -6.71 -3.13 16.71
CA GLN A 56 -7.65 -3.83 17.57
C GLN A 56 -6.96 -4.73 18.61
N ARG A 57 -5.77 -5.26 18.29
CA ARG A 57 -5.02 -6.17 19.18
C ARG A 57 -4.10 -5.43 20.15
N SER A 58 -3.50 -4.32 19.74
CA SER A 58 -2.41 -3.68 20.50
C SER A 58 -2.36 -2.15 20.36
N GLY A 59 -3.42 -1.54 19.84
CA GLY A 59 -3.54 -0.09 19.70
C GLY A 59 -3.72 0.59 21.05
N LEU A 60 -2.96 1.67 21.28
CA LEU A 60 -3.02 2.50 22.49
C LEU A 60 -3.51 3.92 22.22
N ILE A 61 -3.34 4.38 20.98
CA ILE A 61 -3.76 5.71 20.51
C ILE A 61 -5.06 5.52 19.75
N GLU A 62 -6.02 6.43 19.91
CA GLU A 62 -7.26 6.40 19.12
C GLU A 62 -6.96 6.28 17.61
N TRP A 63 -7.68 5.38 16.93
CA TRP A 63 -7.44 5.06 15.52
C TRP A 63 -7.31 6.30 14.63
N ARG A 64 -8.25 7.25 14.76
CA ARG A 64 -8.25 8.49 13.98
C ARG A 64 -6.97 9.31 14.13
N ARG A 65 -6.46 9.40 15.37
CA ARG A 65 -5.30 10.25 15.69
C ARG A 65 -4.00 9.74 15.06
N LEU A 66 -3.92 8.45 14.73
CA LEU A 66 -2.77 7.89 14.03
C LEU A 66 -2.55 8.52 12.65
N PHE A 67 -3.60 9.07 12.03
CA PHE A 67 -3.56 9.61 10.67
C PHE A 67 -3.36 11.13 10.62
N ASP A 68 -3.46 11.85 11.74
CA ASP A 68 -3.42 13.32 11.76
C ASP A 68 -2.16 13.87 11.06
N GLY A 69 -1.00 13.26 11.32
CA GLY A 69 0.26 13.65 10.69
C GLY A 69 0.27 13.39 9.18
N ALA A 70 -0.20 12.21 8.73
CA ALA A 70 -0.28 11.87 7.31
C ALA A 70 -1.24 12.79 6.55
N ILE A 71 -2.39 13.10 7.15
CA ILE A 71 -3.39 14.03 6.60
C ILE A 71 -2.78 15.43 6.45
N LYS A 72 -2.06 15.91 7.46
CA LYS A 72 -1.39 17.22 7.40
C LYS A 72 -0.41 17.28 6.23
N TYR A 73 0.49 16.30 6.10
CA TYR A 73 1.47 16.27 5.00
C TYR A 73 0.81 16.17 3.61
N ALA A 74 -0.29 15.42 3.49
CA ALA A 74 -1.02 15.29 2.23
C ALA A 74 -1.72 16.59 1.81
N LYS A 75 -2.21 17.39 2.78
CA LYS A 75 -2.90 18.67 2.51
C LYS A 75 -1.95 19.84 2.32
N ASP A 76 -0.98 19.97 3.22
CA ASP A 76 -0.08 21.13 3.28
C ASP A 76 1.10 20.96 2.31
N GLY A 77 1.36 19.72 1.86
CA GLY A 77 2.52 19.37 1.07
C GLY A 77 3.80 19.20 1.90
N PHE A 78 4.87 18.77 1.24
CA PHE A 78 6.20 18.63 1.82
C PHE A 78 7.27 18.74 0.72
N LYS A 79 8.51 19.05 1.12
CA LYS A 79 9.64 19.11 0.19
C LYS A 79 10.01 17.71 -0.28
N VAL A 80 10.12 17.53 -1.60
CA VAL A 80 10.51 16.25 -2.21
C VAL A 80 11.95 15.91 -1.81
N GLY A 81 12.15 14.76 -1.17
CA GLY A 81 13.47 14.26 -0.83
C GLY A 81 14.23 13.71 -2.05
N LYS A 82 15.56 13.60 -1.93
CA LYS A 82 16.45 13.15 -3.03
C LYS A 82 16.02 11.83 -3.68
N ASN A 83 15.65 10.83 -2.88
CA ASN A 83 15.24 9.53 -3.41
C ASN A 83 13.95 9.63 -4.23
N MET A 84 12.95 10.35 -3.71
CA MET A 84 11.68 10.55 -4.42
C MET A 84 11.88 11.35 -5.71
N ALA A 85 12.73 12.38 -5.70
CA ALA A 85 13.08 13.12 -6.91
C ALA A 85 13.72 12.22 -7.97
N ASN A 86 14.61 11.31 -7.57
CA ASN A 86 15.21 10.34 -8.48
C ASN A 86 14.15 9.38 -9.04
N CYS A 87 13.26 8.84 -8.21
CA CYS A 87 12.17 7.95 -8.67
C CYS A 87 11.25 8.66 -9.67
N ILE A 88 10.82 9.89 -9.38
CA ILE A 88 9.99 10.69 -10.29
C ILE A 88 10.69 10.90 -11.63
N LYS A 89 11.99 11.20 -11.63
CA LYS A 89 12.76 11.35 -12.85
C LYS A 89 12.85 10.04 -13.65
N LEU A 90 13.04 8.90 -12.97
CA LEU A 90 13.10 7.59 -13.60
C LEU A 90 11.77 7.17 -14.24
N THR A 91 10.65 7.58 -13.65
CA THR A 91 9.30 7.22 -14.12
C THR A 91 8.58 8.37 -14.85
N GLU A 92 9.28 9.45 -15.18
CA GLU A 92 8.70 10.69 -15.71
C GLU A 92 7.84 10.44 -16.96
N HIS A 93 8.34 9.63 -17.90
CA HIS A 93 7.60 9.29 -19.12
C HIS A 93 6.24 8.62 -18.80
N GLN A 94 6.22 7.70 -17.83
CA GLN A 94 5.01 7.01 -17.42
C GLN A 94 4.02 7.95 -16.73
N ILE A 95 4.51 8.79 -15.81
CA ILE A 95 3.69 9.78 -15.09
C ILE A 95 3.04 10.73 -16.10
N ARG A 96 3.81 11.28 -17.04
CA ARG A 96 3.30 12.23 -18.06
C ARG A 96 2.32 11.59 -19.05
N SER A 97 2.39 10.27 -19.23
CA SER A 97 1.50 9.55 -20.14
C SER A 97 0.13 9.23 -19.52
N GLN A 98 -0.05 9.42 -18.21
CA GLN A 98 -1.32 9.15 -17.53
C GLN A 98 -2.20 10.41 -17.45
N PRO A 99 -3.44 10.37 -17.95
CA PRO A 99 -4.34 11.52 -18.01
C PRO A 99 -4.93 11.93 -16.65
N SER A 100 -4.73 11.12 -15.60
CA SER A 100 -5.27 11.34 -14.25
C SER A 100 -4.50 12.37 -13.42
N PHE A 101 -3.42 12.95 -13.98
CA PHE A 101 -2.61 14.01 -13.40
C PHE A 101 -2.46 15.18 -14.38
#